data_AF-A0A7G9BNB4-F1
#
_entry.id   AF-A0A7G9BNB4-F1
#
_cell.length_a   1.000
_cell.length_b   1.000
_cell.length_c   1.000
_cell.angle_alpha   90.00
_cell.angle_beta   90.00
_cell.angle_gamma   90.00
#
_symmetry.space_group_name_H-M   'P 1'
#
loop_
_entity.id
_entity.type
_entity.pdbx_description
1 polymer ?
#
loop_
_entity_poly.entity_id
_entity_poly.type
_entity_poly.pdbx_seq_one_letter_code
_entity_poly.pdbx_strand_id
1 'polypeptide(L)'
;MKILKWIIASSLVSAGLLAHAQQYTVNENAHSHNDYLQKQPFYTAYANRFASIEIDVFLKDDSLYVAHYEKDIKSGGTIQRLYLQPLMEQIARNDGKVYPEGGQLQFLIDLKTKGEPTLRALEEQLRPIRKFFDRSQNPDAVRLVISGDMPEPARFQDYDPIFFFDGRPNSNYDEEQLKRVAFYSAPFQAFSVWNGLGRITAPEWAKVKHFVDSVHALGKPVRFWGCPDTKTTWQAFIKLGVDYLNTDSPNALASFLNKYEANSYTRKKQHEVYQPNYRQDGAEGQVKRVILLISDGAGFSQQWAAATVNGGNLNMTQFRHIGFQNTAPTDDYNTDSAAGATAFATGKKTRNRYIGNDSSGRALPNLPEKLAEDEIPSAILTNDRITGATPSSFFAHQSERDHSAAIAYDILNSPVRLFIGGSHPSLSADSSKLKQQLLQKGTVIQADFKGLEKLPLDQQVICFAQDDAAKEYHMLEEAFDVALRRMDNQGDRFFIMLEGAKIDGGGHSNKIAQCIEEYLSFDRLLGKALQYADAHEGTLVVVTSDHETGGLVLVDGDYKKGFVLGEFITNDHTGAPIPVYSYGTGAQRFTGFMQNSDIGERILDVLSAQQ
;
A
#
# COMPACT_ATOMS: atom_id res chain seq x y z
N MET A 1 31.11 -27.12 57.38
CA MET A 1 31.68 -27.41 56.05
C MET A 1 30.55 -27.43 55.02
N LYS A 2 30.52 -26.43 54.14
CA LYS A 2 29.52 -26.25 53.08
C LYS A 2 29.84 -27.21 51.93
N ILE A 3 28.91 -28.08 51.54
CA ILE A 3 29.04 -28.93 50.35
C ILE A 3 28.22 -28.27 49.22
N LEU A 4 28.95 -27.85 48.19
CA LEU A 4 28.50 -27.17 46.99
C LEU A 4 27.86 -28.21 46.04
N LYS A 5 26.55 -28.09 45.77
CA LYS A 5 25.89 -28.82 44.68
C LYS A 5 26.00 -28.00 43.40
N TRP A 6 26.72 -28.53 42.42
CA TRP A 6 26.74 -28.00 41.06
C TRP A 6 25.44 -28.40 40.35
N ILE A 7 24.63 -27.42 39.98
CA ILE A 7 23.54 -27.57 39.01
C ILE A 7 24.14 -27.26 37.65
N ILE A 8 24.26 -28.28 36.80
CA ILE A 8 24.55 -28.11 35.37
C ILE A 8 23.24 -27.62 34.74
N ALA A 9 23.15 -26.32 34.47
CA ALA A 9 22.10 -25.76 33.64
C ALA A 9 22.44 -26.07 32.17
N SER A 10 21.75 -27.04 31.58
CA SER A 10 21.72 -27.23 30.13
C SER A 10 20.98 -26.05 29.50
N SER A 11 21.72 -25.09 28.99
CA SER A 11 21.21 -24.02 28.13
C SER A 11 20.83 -24.59 26.77
N LEU A 12 19.58 -25.04 26.64
CA LEU A 12 18.90 -25.17 25.35
C LEU A 12 18.71 -23.76 24.78
N VAL A 13 19.72 -23.29 24.05
CA VAL A 13 19.57 -22.14 23.15
C VAL A 13 18.61 -22.59 22.05
N SER A 14 17.33 -22.34 22.29
CA SER A 14 16.31 -22.37 21.26
C SER A 14 16.60 -21.16 20.38
N ALA A 15 17.42 -21.34 19.34
CA ALA A 15 17.57 -20.37 18.27
C ALA A 15 16.21 -20.28 17.57
N GLY A 16 15.33 -19.44 18.09
CA GLY A 16 14.14 -19.02 17.38
C GLY A 16 14.62 -18.33 16.11
N LEU A 17 14.53 -19.04 14.99
CA LEU A 17 14.51 -18.43 13.67
C LEU A 17 13.33 -17.46 13.67
N LEU A 18 13.62 -16.19 13.97
CA LEU A 18 12.75 -15.10 13.56
C LEU A 18 12.72 -15.20 12.03
N ALA A 19 11.70 -15.85 11.49
CA ALA A 19 11.38 -15.81 10.07
C ALA A 19 11.19 -14.34 9.72
N HIS A 20 12.26 -13.67 9.27
CA HIS A 20 12.10 -12.47 8.47
C HIS A 20 11.28 -12.90 7.26
N ALA A 21 10.19 -12.18 6.99
CA ALA A 21 9.47 -12.37 5.75
C ALA A 21 10.48 -12.25 4.61
N GLN A 22 10.62 -13.28 3.79
CA GLN A 22 11.53 -13.28 2.66
C GLN A 22 11.17 -12.09 1.77
N GLN A 23 12.09 -11.13 1.65
CA GLN A 23 11.95 -10.02 0.73
C GLN A 23 12.16 -10.55 -0.69
N TYR A 24 11.28 -10.18 -1.63
CA TYR A 24 11.40 -10.59 -3.02
C TYR A 24 11.94 -9.44 -3.84
N THR A 25 13.13 -9.60 -4.42
CA THR A 25 13.79 -8.58 -5.24
C THR A 25 14.18 -9.16 -6.60
N VAL A 26 14.41 -8.28 -7.59
CA VAL A 26 14.82 -8.73 -8.92
C VAL A 26 16.19 -9.44 -8.88
N ASN A 27 17.13 -8.94 -8.07
CA ASN A 27 18.49 -9.47 -7.99
C ASN A 27 18.63 -10.74 -7.14
N GLU A 28 17.59 -11.14 -6.42
CA GLU A 28 17.59 -12.38 -5.65
C GLU A 28 16.65 -13.43 -6.22
N ASN A 29 15.52 -13.02 -6.81
CA ASN A 29 14.42 -13.93 -7.12
C ASN A 29 14.05 -14.01 -8.60
N ALA A 30 14.50 -13.09 -9.46
CA ALA A 30 14.08 -13.11 -10.85
C ALA A 30 14.96 -14.03 -11.72
N HIS A 31 14.31 -14.90 -12.49
CA HIS A 31 14.96 -15.77 -13.46
C HIS A 31 14.42 -15.53 -14.88
N SER A 32 15.32 -15.13 -15.79
CA SER A 32 15.02 -14.92 -17.21
C SER A 32 15.11 -16.26 -17.93
N HIS A 33 13.94 -16.84 -18.21
CA HIS A 33 13.78 -18.09 -18.95
C HIS A 33 13.86 -17.80 -20.44
N ASN A 34 14.43 -18.75 -21.20
CA ASN A 34 14.64 -18.61 -22.64
C ASN A 34 15.21 -17.23 -23.04
N ASP A 35 16.16 -16.69 -22.28
CA ASP A 35 16.63 -15.31 -22.43
C ASP A 35 17.18 -15.02 -23.83
N TYR A 36 17.68 -16.05 -24.52
CA TYR A 36 18.17 -15.99 -25.88
C TYR A 36 17.08 -15.72 -26.95
N LEU A 37 15.80 -15.80 -26.57
CA LEU A 37 14.67 -15.38 -27.40
C LEU A 37 14.34 -13.88 -27.24
N GLN A 38 14.93 -13.20 -26.25
CA GLN A 38 14.76 -11.76 -26.09
C GLN A 38 15.35 -11.01 -27.30
N LYS A 39 14.83 -9.82 -27.59
CA LYS A 39 15.34 -8.97 -28.68
C LYS A 39 16.83 -8.64 -28.52
N GLN A 40 17.26 -8.50 -27.27
CA GLN A 40 18.66 -8.33 -26.90
C GLN A 40 18.97 -9.37 -25.82
N PRO A 41 19.42 -10.58 -26.23
CA PRO A 41 19.92 -11.59 -25.30
C PRO A 41 20.94 -10.99 -24.34
N PHE A 42 21.00 -11.51 -23.12
CA PHE A 42 21.76 -11.00 -21.98
C PHE A 42 21.28 -9.63 -21.48
N TYR A 43 21.24 -8.61 -22.34
CA TYR A 43 21.05 -7.22 -21.92
C TYR A 43 19.68 -6.94 -21.30
N THR A 44 18.60 -7.59 -21.76
CA THR A 44 17.25 -7.32 -21.24
C THR A 44 17.14 -7.69 -19.75
N ALA A 45 17.54 -8.91 -19.40
CA ALA A 45 17.53 -9.37 -18.01
C ALA A 45 18.63 -8.68 -17.18
N TYR A 46 19.83 -8.50 -17.75
CA TYR A 46 20.95 -7.84 -17.09
C TYR A 46 20.63 -6.38 -16.73
N ALA A 47 20.02 -5.60 -17.63
CA ALA A 47 19.65 -4.21 -17.36
C ALA A 47 18.62 -4.09 -16.22
N ASN A 48 17.78 -5.11 -16.04
CA ASN A 48 16.85 -5.22 -14.92
C ASN A 48 17.48 -5.86 -13.67
N ARG A 49 18.77 -6.22 -13.70
CA ARG A 49 19.54 -6.81 -12.59
C ARG A 49 19.06 -8.20 -12.14
N PHE A 50 18.61 -9.03 -13.07
CA PHE A 50 18.13 -10.38 -12.77
C PHE A 50 19.15 -11.22 -11.99
N ALA A 51 18.64 -12.02 -11.06
CA ALA A 51 19.43 -12.97 -10.28
C ALA A 51 19.96 -14.11 -11.15
N SER A 52 19.17 -14.56 -12.13
CA SER A 52 19.50 -15.71 -12.98
C SER A 52 19.03 -15.54 -14.42
N ILE A 53 19.83 -16.05 -15.36
CA ILE A 53 19.56 -16.04 -16.80
C ILE A 53 19.79 -17.45 -17.36
N GLU A 54 18.85 -17.97 -18.13
CA GLU A 54 18.94 -19.26 -18.81
C GLU A 54 19.57 -19.16 -20.20
N ILE A 55 20.41 -20.14 -20.54
CA ILE A 55 21.14 -20.23 -21.80
C ILE A 55 21.08 -21.67 -22.30
N ASP A 56 20.31 -21.93 -23.35
CA ASP A 56 20.22 -23.25 -23.99
C ASP A 56 21.41 -23.44 -24.94
N VAL A 57 22.24 -24.46 -24.72
CA VAL A 57 23.51 -24.65 -25.43
C VAL A 57 23.54 -25.94 -26.23
N PHE A 58 23.93 -25.80 -27.51
CA PHE A 58 24.22 -26.88 -28.45
C PHE A 58 25.72 -26.91 -28.78
N LEU A 59 26.36 -28.07 -28.63
CA LEU A 59 27.68 -28.33 -29.19
C LEU A 59 27.54 -28.79 -30.65
N LYS A 60 28.08 -28.02 -31.59
CA LYS A 60 28.11 -28.35 -33.03
C LYS A 60 29.39 -27.83 -33.65
N ASP A 61 30.11 -28.70 -34.37
CA ASP A 61 31.38 -28.37 -35.04
C ASP A 61 32.37 -27.66 -34.09
N ASP A 62 32.57 -28.25 -32.89
CA ASP A 62 33.40 -27.74 -31.79
C ASP A 62 33.03 -26.35 -31.26
N SER A 63 31.84 -25.84 -31.63
CA SER A 63 31.33 -24.54 -31.22
C SER A 63 30.07 -24.68 -30.35
N LEU A 64 29.94 -23.80 -29.36
CA LEU A 64 28.80 -23.74 -28.44
C LEU A 64 27.80 -22.69 -28.91
N TYR A 65 26.75 -23.13 -29.60
CA TYR A 65 25.67 -22.30 -30.10
C TYR A 65 24.55 -22.16 -29.07
N VAL A 66 23.87 -21.02 -29.06
CA VAL A 66 22.71 -20.77 -28.22
C VAL A 66 21.45 -20.82 -29.07
N ALA A 67 20.56 -21.78 -28.77
CA ALA A 67 19.29 -21.98 -29.46
C ALA A 67 18.38 -22.90 -28.64
N HIS A 68 17.07 -22.87 -28.90
CA HIS A 68 16.13 -23.81 -28.27
C HIS A 68 16.11 -25.17 -28.98
N TYR A 69 16.02 -25.16 -30.31
CA TYR A 69 16.17 -26.35 -31.16
C TYR A 69 17.37 -26.20 -32.09
N GLU A 70 17.95 -27.33 -32.52
CA GLU A 70 19.11 -27.31 -33.44
C GLU A 70 18.82 -26.54 -34.74
N LYS A 71 17.59 -26.61 -35.25
CA LYS A 71 17.15 -25.88 -36.45
C LYS A 71 17.15 -24.35 -36.28
N ASP A 72 17.16 -23.85 -35.04
CA ASP A 72 17.12 -22.43 -34.73
C ASP A 72 18.54 -21.83 -34.57
N ILE A 73 19.59 -22.66 -34.71
CA ILE A 73 20.98 -22.21 -34.64
C ILE A 73 21.23 -21.18 -35.74
N LYS A 74 21.64 -19.97 -35.30
CA LYS A 74 22.04 -18.87 -36.19
C LYS A 74 23.55 -18.79 -36.26
N SER A 75 24.07 -18.50 -37.45
CA SER A 75 25.50 -18.24 -37.65
C SER A 75 25.96 -17.10 -36.73
N GLY A 76 27.01 -17.36 -35.94
CA GLY A 76 27.55 -16.45 -34.94
C GLY A 76 26.77 -16.34 -33.63
N GLY A 77 25.64 -17.03 -33.46
CA GLY A 77 24.86 -17.07 -32.22
C GLY A 77 25.47 -17.99 -31.16
N THR A 78 26.70 -17.72 -30.74
CA THR A 78 27.42 -18.55 -29.75
C THR A 78 27.29 -17.99 -28.34
N ILE A 79 27.50 -18.86 -27.33
CA ILE A 79 27.53 -18.45 -25.92
C ILE A 79 28.57 -17.34 -25.67
N GLN A 80 29.70 -17.43 -26.36
CA GLN A 80 30.76 -16.44 -26.31
C GLN A 80 30.27 -15.05 -26.71
N ARG A 81 29.58 -14.94 -27.86
CA ARG A 81 29.13 -13.65 -28.40
C ARG A 81 27.92 -13.09 -27.67
N LEU A 82 26.98 -13.96 -27.31
CA LEU A 82 25.68 -13.51 -26.77
C LEU A 82 25.71 -13.27 -25.26
N TYR A 83 26.61 -13.94 -24.52
CA TYR A 83 26.59 -13.89 -23.04
C TYR A 83 27.96 -13.58 -22.44
N LEU A 84 29.01 -14.34 -22.79
CA LEU A 84 30.30 -14.22 -22.09
C LEU A 84 31.00 -12.90 -22.41
N GLN A 85 31.10 -12.51 -23.68
CA GLN A 85 31.70 -11.23 -24.06
C GLN A 85 30.90 -10.03 -23.50
N PRO A 86 29.56 -9.94 -23.67
CA PRO A 86 28.77 -8.90 -23.04
C PRO A 86 28.98 -8.80 -21.52
N LEU A 87 29.01 -9.93 -20.81
CA LEU A 87 29.28 -9.97 -19.38
C LEU A 87 30.67 -9.38 -19.06
N MET A 88 31.72 -9.77 -19.78
CA MET A 88 33.07 -9.25 -19.54
C MET A 88 33.15 -7.74 -19.78
N GLU A 89 32.48 -7.25 -20.82
CA GLU A 89 32.39 -5.81 -21.10
C GLU A 89 31.69 -5.05 -19.97
N GLN A 90 30.61 -5.62 -19.42
CA GLN A 90 29.91 -5.03 -18.29
C GLN A 90 30.76 -5.04 -17.01
N ILE A 91 31.39 -6.16 -16.68
CA ILE A 91 32.29 -6.27 -15.51
C ILE A 91 33.44 -5.26 -15.61
N ALA A 92 34.02 -5.10 -16.80
CA ALA A 92 35.08 -4.11 -17.03
C ALA A 92 34.60 -2.67 -16.83
N ARG A 93 33.34 -2.37 -17.18
CA ARG A 93 32.73 -1.04 -16.96
C ARG A 93 32.34 -0.77 -15.51
N ASN A 94 32.13 -1.83 -14.73
CA ASN A 94 31.64 -1.77 -13.35
C ASN A 94 32.75 -2.01 -12.32
N ASP A 95 33.99 -1.64 -12.63
CA ASP A 95 35.16 -1.81 -11.74
C ASP A 95 35.33 -3.23 -11.19
N GLY A 96 35.04 -4.24 -12.02
CA GLY A 96 35.18 -5.65 -11.66
C GLY A 96 33.92 -6.28 -11.02
N LYS A 97 32.84 -5.52 -10.81
CA LYS A 97 31.56 -6.05 -10.31
C LYS A 97 30.65 -6.50 -11.44
N VAL A 98 29.79 -7.49 -11.17
CA VAL A 98 28.79 -7.93 -12.15
C VAL A 98 27.77 -6.83 -12.40
N TYR A 99 27.23 -6.21 -11.36
CA TYR A 99 26.31 -5.08 -11.44
C TYR A 99 26.92 -3.82 -10.81
N PRO A 100 26.57 -2.60 -11.27
CA PRO A 100 27.13 -1.36 -10.74
C PRO A 100 26.94 -1.19 -9.22
N GLU A 101 25.75 -1.53 -8.72
CA GLU A 101 25.38 -1.44 -7.29
C GLU A 101 25.71 -2.71 -6.50
N GLY A 102 26.46 -3.65 -7.09
CA GLY A 102 26.63 -5.00 -6.54
C GLY A 102 25.39 -5.88 -6.71
N GLY A 103 25.46 -7.09 -6.17
CA GLY A 103 24.45 -8.13 -6.36
C GLY A 103 25.02 -9.38 -7.03
N GLN A 104 24.16 -10.38 -7.20
CA GLN A 104 24.54 -11.69 -7.74
C GLN A 104 23.97 -11.92 -9.13
N LEU A 105 24.68 -12.72 -9.92
CA LEU A 105 24.19 -13.25 -11.20
C LEU A 105 24.56 -14.72 -11.32
N GLN A 106 23.64 -15.47 -11.90
CA GLN A 106 23.79 -16.87 -12.22
C GLN A 106 23.42 -17.13 -13.68
N PHE A 107 24.26 -17.88 -14.39
CA PHE A 107 23.87 -18.48 -15.66
C PHE A 107 23.42 -19.92 -15.42
N LEU A 108 22.18 -20.21 -15.80
CA LEU A 108 21.66 -21.57 -15.92
C LEU A 108 21.92 -22.03 -17.35
N ILE A 109 22.91 -22.89 -17.54
CA ILE A 109 23.32 -23.39 -18.86
C ILE A 109 22.65 -24.75 -19.07
N ASP A 110 21.65 -24.79 -19.95
CA ASP A 110 20.90 -25.99 -20.27
C ASP A 110 21.52 -26.72 -21.48
N LEU A 111 22.07 -27.92 -21.24
CA LEU A 111 22.77 -28.68 -22.29
C LEU A 111 21.75 -29.41 -23.18
N LYS A 112 21.63 -29.00 -24.45
CA LYS A 112 20.72 -29.59 -25.44
C LYS A 112 21.35 -30.71 -26.28
N THR A 113 22.66 -30.85 -26.21
CA THR A 113 23.45 -31.95 -26.79
C THR A 113 24.03 -32.81 -25.68
N LYS A 114 24.70 -33.92 -26.05
CA LYS A 114 25.32 -34.82 -25.08
C LYS A 114 26.12 -34.06 -24.01
N GLY A 115 25.81 -34.32 -22.75
CA GLY A 115 26.29 -33.56 -21.61
C GLY A 115 27.80 -33.44 -21.51
N GLU A 116 28.47 -34.58 -21.42
CA GLU A 116 29.92 -34.59 -21.14
C GLU A 116 30.73 -33.89 -22.23
N PRO A 117 30.55 -34.17 -23.54
CA PRO A 117 31.27 -33.42 -24.58
C PRO A 117 30.98 -31.92 -24.55
N THR A 118 29.72 -31.54 -24.34
CA THR A 118 29.30 -30.13 -24.30
C THR A 118 29.92 -29.41 -23.11
N LEU A 119 29.93 -30.04 -21.93
CA LEU A 119 30.51 -29.48 -20.71
C LEU A 119 32.04 -29.37 -20.79
N ARG A 120 32.72 -30.34 -21.41
CA ARG A 120 34.17 -30.26 -21.68
C ARG A 120 34.53 -29.12 -22.64
N ALA A 121 33.74 -28.92 -23.70
CA ALA A 121 33.91 -27.78 -24.60
C ALA A 121 33.68 -26.44 -23.87
N LEU A 122 32.70 -26.39 -22.95
CA LEU A 122 32.44 -25.21 -22.13
C LEU A 122 33.60 -24.93 -21.15
N GLU A 123 34.14 -25.96 -20.48
CA GLU A 123 35.36 -25.86 -19.65
C GLU A 123 36.52 -25.22 -20.40
N GLU A 124 36.74 -25.64 -21.65
CA GLU A 124 37.80 -25.08 -22.48
C GLU A 124 37.58 -23.61 -22.81
N GLN A 125 36.36 -23.22 -23.21
CA GLN A 125 36.02 -21.83 -23.51
C GLN A 125 36.11 -20.92 -22.28
N LEU A 126 35.78 -21.43 -21.09
CA LEU A 126 35.80 -20.65 -19.85
C LEU A 126 37.20 -20.51 -19.24
N ARG A 127 38.14 -21.42 -19.55
CA ARG A 127 39.52 -21.41 -19.03
C ARG A 127 40.20 -20.02 -19.02
N PRO A 128 40.19 -19.21 -20.11
CA PRO A 128 40.81 -17.88 -20.10
C PRO A 128 40.09 -16.85 -19.21
N ILE A 129 38.83 -17.07 -18.87
CA ILE A 129 37.97 -16.16 -18.10
C ILE A 129 37.47 -16.78 -16.78
N ARG A 130 38.07 -17.90 -16.35
CA ARG A 130 37.67 -18.70 -15.18
C ARG A 130 37.48 -17.86 -13.91
N LYS A 131 38.34 -16.86 -13.70
CA LYS A 131 38.33 -15.98 -12.52
C LYS A 131 37.00 -15.23 -12.30
N PHE A 132 36.21 -15.02 -13.36
CA PHE A 132 34.92 -14.33 -13.27
C PHE A 132 33.77 -15.26 -12.84
N PHE A 133 34.05 -16.56 -12.71
CA PHE A 133 33.09 -17.60 -12.31
C PHE A 133 33.52 -18.35 -11.05
N ASP A 134 34.75 -18.12 -10.56
CA ASP A 134 35.28 -18.81 -9.39
C ASP A 134 34.84 -18.15 -8.08
N ARG A 135 33.75 -18.68 -7.51
CA ARG A 135 33.16 -18.20 -6.26
C ARG A 135 33.99 -18.48 -5.00
N SER A 136 34.99 -19.36 -5.10
CA SER A 136 35.96 -19.57 -4.01
C SER A 136 36.97 -18.43 -3.91
N GLN A 137 37.23 -17.73 -5.03
CA GLN A 137 38.14 -16.59 -5.10
C GLN A 137 37.41 -15.26 -4.97
N ASN A 138 36.22 -15.16 -5.58
CA ASN A 138 35.36 -13.98 -5.52
C ASN A 138 33.90 -14.42 -5.25
N PRO A 139 33.34 -14.24 -4.05
CA PRO A 139 31.97 -14.67 -3.74
C PRO A 139 30.89 -14.06 -4.65
N ASP A 140 31.20 -12.90 -5.25
CA ASP A 140 30.36 -12.15 -6.19
C ASP A 140 30.57 -12.55 -7.66
N ALA A 141 31.46 -13.51 -7.94
CA ALA A 141 31.63 -14.09 -9.26
C ALA A 141 30.32 -14.74 -9.76
N VAL A 142 30.13 -14.70 -11.07
CA VAL A 142 28.93 -15.25 -11.70
C VAL A 142 28.87 -16.75 -11.44
N ARG A 143 27.76 -17.24 -10.88
CA ARG A 143 27.56 -18.67 -10.66
C ARG A 143 27.19 -19.35 -11.98
N LEU A 144 27.82 -20.49 -12.28
CA LEU A 144 27.43 -21.34 -13.39
C LEU A 144 26.68 -22.55 -12.86
N VAL A 145 25.45 -22.74 -13.32
CA VAL A 145 24.61 -23.90 -12.99
C VAL A 145 24.31 -24.66 -14.26
N ILE A 146 24.68 -25.94 -14.32
CA ILE A 146 24.44 -26.79 -15.47
C ILE A 146 23.09 -27.49 -15.31
N SER A 147 22.28 -27.49 -16.36
CA SER A 147 21.01 -28.23 -16.49
C SER A 147 20.95 -28.97 -17.82
N GLY A 148 19.78 -29.45 -18.25
CA GLY A 148 19.61 -30.24 -19.47
C GLY A 148 20.20 -31.65 -19.34
N ASP A 149 20.95 -32.10 -20.34
CA ASP A 149 21.65 -33.40 -20.35
C ASP A 149 22.87 -33.41 -19.39
N MET A 150 22.62 -33.29 -18.09
CA MET A 150 23.67 -33.30 -17.06
C MET A 150 24.35 -34.67 -16.92
N PRO A 151 25.65 -34.71 -16.55
CA PRO A 151 26.28 -35.96 -16.12
C PRO A 151 25.60 -36.54 -14.87
N GLU A 152 25.76 -37.84 -14.64
CA GLU A 152 25.29 -38.48 -13.41
C GLU A 152 25.89 -37.84 -12.15
N PRO A 153 25.16 -37.74 -11.01
CA PRO A 153 25.65 -37.06 -9.80
C PRO A 153 27.01 -37.55 -9.29
N ALA A 154 27.27 -38.86 -9.41
CA ALA A 154 28.55 -39.46 -9.02
C ALA A 154 29.77 -38.89 -9.79
N ARG A 155 29.53 -38.25 -10.94
CA ARG A 155 30.55 -37.67 -11.81
C ARG A 155 30.67 -36.16 -11.68
N PHE A 156 29.89 -35.50 -10.82
CA PHE A 156 30.02 -34.05 -10.60
C PHE A 156 31.44 -33.64 -10.21
N GLN A 157 32.15 -34.49 -9.46
CA GLN A 157 33.55 -34.28 -9.06
C GLN A 157 34.55 -34.30 -10.24
N ASP A 158 34.19 -34.83 -11.40
CA ASP A 158 35.08 -34.94 -12.58
C ASP A 158 35.22 -33.62 -13.36
N TYR A 159 34.45 -32.59 -12.96
CA TYR A 159 34.33 -31.29 -13.61
C TYR A 159 34.75 -30.16 -12.67
N ASP A 160 35.19 -29.04 -13.25
CA ASP A 160 35.72 -27.88 -12.52
C ASP A 160 34.75 -27.46 -11.39
N PRO A 161 35.26 -27.19 -10.16
CA PRO A 161 34.44 -26.73 -9.04
C PRO A 161 33.63 -25.45 -9.27
N ILE A 162 33.93 -24.67 -10.31
CA ILE A 162 33.08 -23.51 -10.69
C ILE A 162 31.68 -23.93 -11.16
N PHE A 163 31.50 -25.17 -11.62
CA PHE A 163 30.20 -25.67 -12.02
C PHE A 163 29.41 -26.19 -10.83
N PHE A 164 28.24 -25.62 -10.66
CA PHE A 164 27.16 -26.21 -9.89
C PHE A 164 26.18 -26.89 -10.84
N PHE A 165 25.30 -27.72 -10.30
CA PHE A 165 24.33 -28.50 -11.06
C PHE A 165 22.91 -28.21 -10.58
N ASP A 166 21.95 -28.34 -11.50
CA ASP A 166 20.53 -28.23 -11.24
C ASP A 166 20.01 -29.51 -10.57
N GLY A 167 19.36 -29.36 -9.43
CA GLY A 167 18.79 -30.45 -8.64
C GLY A 167 17.52 -30.97 -9.31
N ARG A 168 17.42 -32.29 -9.51
CA ARG A 168 16.23 -32.92 -10.09
C ARG A 168 15.28 -33.47 -9.02
N PRO A 169 13.95 -33.38 -9.21
CA PRO A 169 13.00 -34.05 -8.34
C PRO A 169 13.27 -35.56 -8.33
N ASN A 170 13.19 -36.18 -7.15
CA ASN A 170 13.42 -37.62 -6.92
C ASN A 170 14.87 -38.11 -7.09
N SER A 171 15.85 -37.22 -7.28
CA SER A 171 17.26 -37.57 -7.16
C SER A 171 17.70 -37.52 -5.69
N ASN A 172 18.41 -38.58 -5.25
CA ASN A 172 19.03 -38.62 -3.93
C ASN A 172 20.51 -38.27 -4.06
N TYR A 173 20.88 -37.09 -3.59
CA TYR A 173 22.27 -36.64 -3.55
C TYR A 173 22.88 -36.96 -2.19
N ASP A 174 24.10 -37.48 -2.17
CA ASP A 174 24.90 -37.50 -0.93
C ASP A 174 25.36 -36.09 -0.55
N GLU A 175 26.00 -35.96 0.61
CA GLU A 175 26.41 -34.65 1.15
C GLU A 175 27.39 -33.90 0.23
N GLU A 176 28.35 -34.59 -0.40
CA GLU A 176 29.33 -33.96 -1.30
C GLU A 176 28.69 -33.57 -2.64
N GLN A 177 27.82 -34.41 -3.16
CA GLN A 177 27.04 -34.11 -4.36
C GLN A 177 26.10 -32.92 -4.12
N LEU A 178 25.45 -32.85 -2.95
CA LEU A 178 24.54 -31.76 -2.60
C LEU A 178 25.27 -30.42 -2.49
N LYS A 179 26.54 -30.39 -2.09
CA LYS A 179 27.37 -29.16 -2.15
C LYS A 179 27.54 -28.62 -3.58
N ARG A 180 27.49 -29.51 -4.58
CA ARG A 180 27.54 -29.16 -6.00
C ARG A 180 26.18 -28.81 -6.60
N VAL A 181 25.06 -29.03 -5.89
CA VAL A 181 23.72 -28.63 -6.34
C VAL A 181 23.45 -27.17 -5.96
N ALA A 182 23.13 -26.32 -6.93
CA ALA A 182 22.87 -24.90 -6.66
C ALA A 182 21.44 -24.64 -6.16
N PHE A 183 20.45 -25.24 -6.81
CA PHE A 183 19.03 -25.16 -6.54
C PHE A 183 18.32 -26.33 -7.23
N TYR A 184 17.01 -26.51 -7.01
CA TYR A 184 16.22 -27.54 -7.69
C TYR A 184 15.26 -26.92 -8.70
N SER A 185 15.19 -27.50 -9.90
CA SER A 185 14.19 -27.17 -10.91
C SER A 185 13.20 -28.30 -11.11
N ALA A 186 11.93 -27.96 -11.31
CA ALA A 186 10.92 -28.93 -11.70
C ALA A 186 9.92 -28.38 -12.73
N PRO A 187 9.34 -29.23 -13.60
CA PRO A 187 8.20 -28.83 -14.42
C PRO A 187 7.01 -28.52 -13.52
N PHE A 188 6.46 -27.30 -13.59
CA PHE A 188 5.27 -26.95 -12.81
C PHE A 188 4.08 -27.88 -13.11
N GLN A 189 3.97 -28.31 -14.36
CA GLN A 189 2.92 -29.19 -14.87
C GLN A 189 2.92 -30.59 -14.23
N ALA A 190 4.01 -31.00 -13.59
CA ALA A 190 4.02 -32.24 -12.80
C ALA A 190 3.19 -32.13 -11.51
N PHE A 191 2.89 -30.92 -11.06
CA PHE A 191 2.20 -30.66 -9.79
C PHE A 191 0.81 -30.07 -9.98
N SER A 192 0.61 -29.27 -11.04
CA SER A 192 -0.61 -28.51 -11.26
C SER A 192 -0.88 -28.27 -12.74
N VAL A 193 -2.16 -28.33 -13.15
CA VAL A 193 -2.61 -27.92 -14.50
C VAL A 193 -3.09 -26.47 -14.54
N TRP A 194 -2.86 -25.70 -13.48
CA TRP A 194 -3.30 -24.33 -13.33
C TRP A 194 -2.71 -23.42 -14.42
N ASN A 195 -3.57 -22.61 -15.03
CA ASN A 195 -3.24 -21.72 -16.15
C ASN A 195 -2.79 -20.31 -15.74
N GLY A 196 -2.60 -20.05 -14.44
CA GLY A 196 -2.15 -18.76 -13.95
C GLY A 196 -3.27 -17.73 -13.74
N LEU A 197 -4.54 -18.16 -13.77
CA LEU A 197 -5.71 -17.33 -13.50
C LEU A 197 -6.51 -17.87 -12.30
N GLY A 198 -6.98 -16.98 -11.43
CA GLY A 198 -7.66 -17.38 -10.19
C GLY A 198 -6.70 -18.07 -9.23
N ARG A 199 -7.20 -19.06 -8.46
CA ARG A 199 -6.38 -19.78 -7.47
C ARG A 199 -6.01 -21.18 -7.93
N ILE A 200 -4.82 -21.65 -7.57
CA ILE A 200 -4.46 -23.06 -7.62
C ILE A 200 -5.43 -23.84 -6.71
N THR A 201 -5.88 -25.03 -7.14
CA THR A 201 -6.77 -25.84 -6.31
C THR A 201 -6.08 -26.27 -5.01
N ALA A 202 -6.82 -26.47 -3.91
CA ALA A 202 -6.20 -26.83 -2.62
C ALA A 202 -5.35 -28.12 -2.70
N PRO A 203 -5.76 -29.19 -3.42
CA PRO A 203 -4.93 -30.38 -3.59
C PRO A 203 -3.64 -30.12 -4.37
N GLU A 204 -3.68 -29.34 -5.45
CA GLU A 204 -2.49 -28.99 -6.24
C GLU A 204 -1.56 -28.06 -5.45
N TRP A 205 -2.12 -27.08 -4.74
CA TRP A 205 -1.38 -26.19 -3.84
C TRP A 205 -0.58 -26.99 -2.82
N ALA A 206 -1.21 -27.99 -2.19
CA ALA A 206 -0.55 -28.85 -1.21
C ALA A 206 0.62 -29.64 -1.85
N LYS A 207 0.48 -30.12 -3.09
CA LYS A 207 1.57 -30.81 -3.82
C LYS A 207 2.74 -29.87 -4.09
N VAL A 208 2.46 -28.68 -4.63
CA VAL A 208 3.49 -27.68 -4.94
C VAL A 208 4.21 -27.27 -3.67
N LYS A 209 3.45 -26.95 -2.60
CA LYS A 209 4.01 -26.56 -1.31
C LYS A 209 4.85 -27.65 -0.67
N HIS A 210 4.39 -28.90 -0.74
CA HIS A 210 5.15 -30.04 -0.22
C HIS A 210 6.51 -30.19 -0.92
N PHE A 211 6.55 -30.02 -2.25
CA PHE A 211 7.81 -30.05 -3.00
C PHE A 211 8.72 -28.89 -2.59
N VAL A 212 8.21 -27.66 -2.57
CA VAL A 212 8.97 -26.47 -2.12
C VAL A 212 9.56 -26.70 -0.73
N ASP A 213 8.74 -27.14 0.23
CA ASP A 213 9.17 -27.41 1.61
C ASP A 213 10.22 -28.52 1.69
N SER A 214 10.08 -29.56 0.87
CA SER A 214 11.06 -30.65 0.82
C SER A 214 12.43 -30.19 0.32
N VAL A 215 12.46 -29.27 -0.64
CA VAL A 215 13.70 -28.69 -1.18
C VAL A 215 14.32 -27.71 -0.18
N HIS A 216 13.49 -26.87 0.47
CA HIS A 216 13.93 -25.98 1.53
C HIS A 216 14.49 -26.73 2.74
N ALA A 217 13.95 -27.90 3.08
CA ALA A 217 14.50 -28.76 4.14
C ALA A 217 15.93 -29.26 3.84
N LEU A 218 16.35 -29.27 2.58
CA LEU A 218 17.73 -29.55 2.15
C LEU A 218 18.62 -28.30 2.15
N GLY A 219 18.08 -27.14 2.55
CA GLY A 219 18.79 -25.85 2.51
C GLY A 219 19.04 -25.34 1.09
N LYS A 220 18.19 -25.71 0.12
CA LYS A 220 18.36 -25.34 -1.29
C LYS A 220 17.22 -24.45 -1.78
N PRO A 221 17.47 -23.53 -2.72
CA PRO A 221 16.42 -22.80 -3.41
C PRO A 221 15.65 -23.68 -4.39
N VAL A 222 14.44 -23.25 -4.78
CA VAL A 222 13.59 -23.93 -5.75
C VAL A 222 13.14 -23.01 -6.88
N ARG A 223 13.02 -23.58 -8.09
CA ARG A 223 12.47 -22.97 -9.30
C ARG A 223 11.47 -23.91 -9.96
N PHE A 224 10.46 -23.35 -10.62
CA PHE A 224 9.65 -24.08 -11.58
C PHE A 224 9.84 -23.56 -13.01
N TRP A 225 9.86 -24.46 -13.99
CA TRP A 225 9.76 -24.14 -15.42
C TRP A 225 8.44 -24.65 -16.00
N GLY A 226 8.07 -24.15 -17.19
CA GLY A 226 6.80 -24.51 -17.82
C GLY A 226 5.57 -24.03 -17.02
N CYS A 227 5.73 -22.97 -16.22
CA CYS A 227 4.64 -22.31 -15.49
C CYS A 227 4.00 -21.20 -16.34
N PRO A 228 2.75 -20.81 -16.04
CA PRO A 228 2.15 -19.61 -16.61
C PRO A 228 2.96 -18.35 -16.25
N ASP A 229 3.10 -17.40 -17.17
CA ASP A 229 3.90 -16.17 -16.98
C ASP A 229 2.98 -14.96 -16.75
N THR A 230 2.40 -14.88 -15.54
CA THR A 230 1.43 -13.84 -15.15
C THR A 230 1.74 -13.28 -13.77
N LYS A 231 1.30 -12.05 -13.48
CA LYS A 231 1.36 -11.45 -12.13
C LYS A 231 0.75 -12.36 -11.07
N THR A 232 -0.40 -12.98 -11.36
CA THR A 232 -1.07 -13.93 -10.45
C THR A 232 -0.19 -15.14 -10.16
N THR A 233 0.57 -15.64 -11.15
CA THR A 233 1.50 -16.75 -10.94
C THR A 233 2.66 -16.34 -10.04
N TRP A 234 3.28 -15.19 -10.29
CA TRP A 234 4.35 -14.67 -9.44
C TRP A 234 3.88 -14.45 -8.00
N GLN A 235 2.68 -13.89 -7.79
CA GLN A 235 2.07 -13.75 -6.46
C GLN A 235 1.84 -15.10 -5.77
N ALA A 236 1.30 -16.09 -6.48
CA ALA A 236 1.09 -17.42 -5.93
C ALA A 236 2.41 -18.09 -5.55
N PHE A 237 3.45 -17.92 -6.36
CA PHE A 237 4.78 -18.48 -6.13
C PHE A 237 5.49 -17.83 -4.94
N ILE A 238 5.35 -16.51 -4.77
CA ILE A 238 5.81 -15.81 -3.55
C ILE A 238 5.17 -16.40 -2.30
N LYS A 239 3.84 -16.64 -2.33
CA LYS A 239 3.13 -17.26 -1.20
C LYS A 239 3.52 -18.71 -0.93
N LEU A 240 3.89 -19.45 -1.97
CA LEU A 240 4.36 -20.82 -1.88
C LEU A 240 5.81 -20.91 -1.37
N GLY A 241 6.57 -19.81 -1.45
CA GLY A 241 7.99 -19.77 -1.09
C GLY A 241 8.93 -20.17 -2.23
N VAL A 242 8.54 -19.97 -3.50
CA VAL A 242 9.41 -20.28 -4.64
C VAL A 242 10.50 -19.22 -4.77
N ASP A 243 11.76 -19.62 -4.70
CA ASP A 243 12.89 -18.68 -4.62
C ASP A 243 13.18 -17.99 -5.95
N TYR A 244 13.15 -18.72 -7.07
CA TYR A 244 13.35 -18.19 -8.41
C TYR A 244 12.05 -18.16 -9.21
N LEU A 245 11.54 -16.95 -9.44
CA LEU A 245 10.36 -16.68 -10.26
C LEU A 245 10.77 -16.66 -11.74
N ASN A 246 10.28 -17.65 -12.47
CA ASN A 246 10.55 -17.85 -13.89
C ASN A 246 9.69 -16.88 -14.73
N THR A 247 10.29 -16.27 -15.75
CA THR A 247 9.55 -15.42 -16.71
C THR A 247 10.19 -15.45 -18.09
N ASP A 248 9.36 -15.40 -19.13
CA ASP A 248 9.78 -15.12 -20.51
C ASP A 248 9.70 -13.60 -20.81
N SER A 249 9.24 -12.79 -19.83
CA SER A 249 9.02 -11.35 -19.94
C SER A 249 9.81 -10.56 -18.87
N PRO A 250 11.15 -10.43 -18.98
CA PRO A 250 11.98 -9.89 -17.90
C PRO A 250 11.57 -8.50 -17.40
N ASN A 251 11.20 -7.59 -18.31
CA ASN A 251 10.74 -6.24 -17.95
C ASN A 251 9.46 -6.26 -17.10
N ALA A 252 8.55 -7.21 -17.36
CA ALA A 252 7.28 -7.30 -16.66
C ALA A 252 7.47 -7.81 -15.22
N LEU A 253 8.27 -8.87 -15.04
CA LEU A 253 8.61 -9.37 -13.71
C LEU A 253 9.42 -8.34 -12.90
N ALA A 254 10.37 -7.65 -13.53
CA ALA A 254 11.13 -6.59 -12.87
C ALA A 254 10.22 -5.47 -12.38
N SER A 255 9.30 -5.00 -13.23
CA SER A 255 8.33 -3.97 -12.85
C SER A 255 7.45 -4.42 -11.69
N PHE A 256 7.04 -5.69 -11.68
CA PHE A 256 6.27 -6.27 -10.58
C PHE A 256 7.07 -6.32 -9.27
N LEU A 257 8.27 -6.93 -9.26
CA LEU A 257 9.07 -7.09 -8.05
C LEU A 257 9.55 -5.75 -7.47
N ASN A 258 9.92 -4.79 -8.32
CA ASN A 258 10.33 -3.46 -7.87
C ASN A 258 9.21 -2.67 -7.18
N LYS A 259 7.94 -3.03 -7.43
CA LYS A 259 6.78 -2.41 -6.79
C LYS A 259 6.21 -3.27 -5.66
N TYR A 260 6.44 -4.57 -5.67
CA TYR A 260 5.76 -5.54 -4.80
C TYR A 260 5.80 -5.16 -3.32
N GLU A 261 6.99 -4.87 -2.79
CA GLU A 261 7.15 -4.51 -1.38
C GLU A 261 6.45 -3.19 -1.05
N ALA A 262 6.70 -2.13 -1.82
CA ALA A 262 6.12 -0.81 -1.63
C ALA A 262 4.58 -0.81 -1.73
N ASN A 263 4.04 -1.74 -2.50
CA ASN A 263 2.61 -1.94 -2.72
C ASN A 263 1.97 -2.95 -1.76
N SER A 264 2.77 -3.56 -0.89
CA SER A 264 2.30 -4.51 0.12
C SER A 264 2.28 -3.88 1.50
N TYR A 265 1.37 -4.35 2.35
CA TYR A 265 1.35 -3.97 3.75
C TYR A 265 0.96 -5.15 4.63
N THR A 266 1.66 -5.32 5.75
CA THR A 266 1.33 -6.32 6.77
C THR A 266 1.23 -5.64 8.13
N ARG A 267 0.06 -5.75 8.76
CA ARG A 267 -0.17 -5.21 10.10
C ARG A 267 -0.17 -6.32 11.14
N LYS A 268 0.59 -6.13 12.23
CA LYS A 268 0.69 -7.13 13.31
C LYS A 268 -0.41 -7.00 14.37
N LYS A 269 -0.88 -5.79 14.63
CA LYS A 269 -1.90 -5.51 15.64
C LYS A 269 -3.17 -5.07 14.95
N GLN A 270 -4.31 -5.62 15.37
CA GLN A 270 -5.64 -5.17 14.96
C GLN A 270 -6.19 -4.23 16.05
N HIS A 271 -7.07 -3.28 15.69
CA HIS A 271 -7.81 -2.49 16.68
C HIS A 271 -9.22 -3.04 16.85
N GLU A 272 -9.79 -2.80 18.03
CA GLU A 272 -11.12 -3.27 18.37
C GLU A 272 -12.19 -2.51 17.58
N VAL A 273 -13.16 -3.26 17.06
CA VAL A 273 -14.33 -2.72 16.37
C VAL A 273 -15.47 -2.60 17.37
N TYR A 274 -15.94 -1.37 17.59
CA TYR A 274 -17.11 -1.10 18.42
C TYR A 274 -18.31 -1.88 17.89
N GLN A 275 -19.13 -2.42 18.79
CA GLN A 275 -20.35 -3.16 18.43
C GLN A 275 -21.55 -2.29 18.80
N PRO A 276 -22.19 -1.62 17.82
CA PRO A 276 -23.33 -0.77 18.11
C PRO A 276 -24.51 -1.59 18.63
N ASN A 277 -25.35 -0.97 19.46
CA ASN A 277 -26.58 -1.56 19.96
C ASN A 277 -27.76 -1.36 18.99
N TYR A 278 -27.61 -0.48 18.00
CA TYR A 278 -28.56 -0.21 16.91
C TYR A 278 -29.94 0.29 17.35
N ARG A 279 -30.10 0.76 18.59
CA ARG A 279 -31.41 1.23 19.08
C ARG A 279 -31.86 2.53 18.42
N GLN A 280 -30.91 3.44 18.17
CA GLN A 280 -31.18 4.75 17.56
C GLN A 280 -30.98 4.75 16.04
N ASP A 281 -30.44 3.66 15.48
CA ASP A 281 -30.08 3.57 14.08
C ASP A 281 -31.31 3.53 13.18
N GLY A 282 -31.46 4.55 12.32
CA GLY A 282 -32.63 4.72 11.47
C GLY A 282 -33.91 5.11 12.21
N ALA A 283 -33.83 5.47 13.49
CA ALA A 283 -34.99 5.89 14.26
C ALA A 283 -35.62 7.15 13.66
N GLU A 284 -36.96 7.20 13.69
CA GLU A 284 -37.72 8.41 13.37
C GLU A 284 -37.71 9.35 14.58
N GLY A 285 -37.47 10.64 14.35
CA GLY A 285 -37.37 11.61 15.43
C GLY A 285 -36.65 12.89 15.01
N GLN A 286 -36.55 13.83 15.95
CA GLN A 286 -35.81 15.07 15.73
C GLN A 286 -34.30 14.79 15.80
N VAL A 287 -33.57 15.13 14.73
CA VAL A 287 -32.12 15.17 14.75
C VAL A 287 -31.69 16.44 15.45
N LYS A 288 -30.92 16.29 16.52
CA LYS A 288 -30.40 17.39 17.33
C LYS A 288 -28.93 17.64 17.04
N ARG A 289 -28.17 16.57 16.77
CA ARG A 289 -26.73 16.61 16.59
C ARG A 289 -26.37 15.95 15.27
N VAL A 290 -25.56 16.61 14.46
CA VAL A 290 -24.97 15.99 13.27
C VAL A 290 -23.45 15.99 13.39
N ILE A 291 -22.87 14.83 13.15
CA ILE A 291 -21.43 14.62 13.08
C ILE A 291 -21.10 14.16 11.66
N LEU A 292 -20.53 15.04 10.86
CA LEU A 292 -20.04 14.77 9.51
C LEU A 292 -18.54 14.43 9.57
N LEU A 293 -18.20 13.21 9.16
CA LEU A 293 -16.83 12.70 9.16
C LEU A 293 -16.37 12.49 7.70
N ILE A 294 -15.30 13.18 7.30
CA ILE A 294 -14.77 13.17 5.94
C ILE A 294 -13.40 12.50 5.94
N SER A 295 -13.25 11.43 5.17
CA SER A 295 -11.98 10.73 4.96
C SER A 295 -11.41 11.13 3.59
N ASP A 296 -10.65 12.21 3.52
CA ASP A 296 -10.18 12.80 2.24
C ASP A 296 -9.45 11.75 1.37
N GLY A 297 -9.86 11.60 0.11
CA GLY A 297 -9.28 10.66 -0.85
C GLY A 297 -9.57 9.16 -0.63
N ALA A 298 -10.39 8.81 0.37
CA ALA A 298 -10.70 7.43 0.73
C ALA A 298 -11.86 6.82 -0.07
N GLY A 299 -11.56 6.33 -1.27
CA GLY A 299 -12.46 5.42 -2.00
C GLY A 299 -12.57 4.04 -1.34
N PHE A 300 -13.51 3.21 -1.81
CA PHE A 300 -13.80 1.91 -1.18
C PHE A 300 -12.56 0.99 -1.08
N SER A 301 -11.62 1.07 -2.03
CA SER A 301 -10.39 0.29 -1.99
C SER A 301 -9.48 0.63 -0.81
N GLN A 302 -9.32 1.91 -0.45
CA GLN A 302 -8.56 2.37 0.70
C GLN A 302 -9.19 1.84 1.99
N GLN A 303 -10.53 1.96 2.08
CA GLN A 303 -11.31 1.48 3.23
C GLN A 303 -11.18 -0.05 3.39
N TRP A 304 -11.27 -0.79 2.28
CA TRP A 304 -11.19 -2.25 2.29
C TRP A 304 -9.76 -2.77 2.48
N ALA A 305 -8.74 -2.02 2.06
CA ALA A 305 -7.35 -2.33 2.37
C ALA A 305 -7.12 -2.30 3.90
N ALA A 306 -7.60 -1.24 4.55
CA ALA A 306 -7.57 -1.13 6.00
C ALA A 306 -8.36 -2.25 6.69
N ALA A 307 -9.56 -2.58 6.18
CA ALA A 307 -10.35 -3.69 6.71
C ALA A 307 -9.63 -5.02 6.57
N THR A 308 -8.97 -5.24 5.44
CA THR A 308 -8.23 -6.48 5.17
C THR A 308 -7.14 -6.72 6.19
N VAL A 309 -6.34 -5.69 6.51
CA VAL A 309 -5.29 -5.82 7.53
C VAL A 309 -5.83 -5.86 8.96
N ASN A 310 -7.07 -5.41 9.16
CA ASN A 310 -7.80 -5.51 10.43
C ASN A 310 -8.69 -6.77 10.53
N GLY A 311 -8.38 -7.83 9.77
CA GLY A 311 -9.08 -9.11 9.90
C GLY A 311 -10.42 -9.20 9.15
N GLY A 312 -10.65 -8.29 8.21
CA GLY A 312 -11.88 -8.19 7.42
C GLY A 312 -12.99 -7.41 8.10
N ASN A 313 -12.67 -6.62 9.14
CA ASN A 313 -13.66 -5.91 9.95
C ASN A 313 -13.14 -4.52 10.37
N LEU A 314 -14.02 -3.52 10.39
CA LEU A 314 -13.76 -2.13 10.80
C LEU A 314 -15.00 -1.53 11.47
N ASN A 315 -14.84 -0.40 12.17
CA ASN A 315 -16.01 0.37 12.64
C ASN A 315 -16.88 0.84 11.45
N MET A 316 -16.25 1.20 10.32
CA MET A 316 -16.95 1.46 9.05
C MET A 316 -17.92 0.34 8.65
N THR A 317 -17.55 -0.93 8.86
CA THR A 317 -18.40 -2.07 8.46
C THR A 317 -19.63 -2.29 9.34
N GLN A 318 -19.76 -1.51 10.44
CA GLN A 318 -20.90 -1.59 11.35
C GLN A 318 -22.07 -0.68 10.92
N PHE A 319 -21.87 0.20 9.94
CA PHE A 319 -22.92 1.07 9.42
C PHE A 319 -23.91 0.26 8.57
N ARG A 320 -25.22 0.42 8.82
CA ARG A 320 -26.30 -0.30 8.11
C ARG A 320 -26.95 0.50 6.99
N HIS A 321 -26.90 1.82 7.09
CA HIS A 321 -27.41 2.74 6.08
C HIS A 321 -26.26 3.16 5.17
N ILE A 322 -26.33 2.72 3.92
CA ILE A 322 -25.27 2.93 2.92
C ILE A 322 -25.88 3.54 1.67
N GLY A 323 -25.23 4.60 1.19
CA GLY A 323 -25.48 5.22 -0.09
C GLY A 323 -24.19 5.37 -0.90
N PHE A 324 -24.32 5.93 -2.10
CA PHE A 324 -23.20 6.31 -2.95
C PHE A 324 -23.42 7.71 -3.46
N GLN A 325 -22.34 8.47 -3.61
CA GLN A 325 -22.41 9.82 -4.13
C GLN A 325 -21.58 10.00 -5.40
N ASN A 326 -22.10 10.82 -6.32
CA ASN A 326 -21.32 11.38 -7.42
C ASN A 326 -20.58 12.63 -6.94
N THR A 327 -19.26 12.59 -7.07
CA THR A 327 -18.35 13.63 -6.58
C THR A 327 -18.05 14.71 -7.61
N ALA A 328 -18.34 14.49 -8.90
CA ALA A 328 -17.93 15.36 -10.00
C ALA A 328 -18.24 16.86 -9.76
N PRO A 329 -17.28 17.77 -10.01
CA PRO A 329 -17.49 19.21 -9.92
C PRO A 329 -18.29 19.71 -11.14
N THR A 330 -18.47 21.02 -11.26
CA THR A 330 -19.19 21.62 -12.40
C THR A 330 -18.33 21.83 -13.64
N ASP A 331 -17.00 21.74 -13.54
CA ASP A 331 -16.07 22.07 -14.62
C ASP A 331 -15.04 20.97 -14.96
N ASP A 332 -15.18 19.78 -14.39
CA ASP A 332 -14.34 18.62 -14.67
C ASP A 332 -15.07 17.29 -14.34
N TYR A 333 -14.47 16.14 -14.68
CA TYR A 333 -14.92 14.82 -14.29
C TYR A 333 -14.45 14.43 -12.87
N ASN A 334 -13.20 14.74 -12.53
CA ASN A 334 -12.61 14.50 -11.22
C ASN A 334 -12.71 15.76 -10.36
N THR A 335 -13.26 15.64 -9.15
CA THR A 335 -13.30 16.77 -8.20
C THR A 335 -11.97 16.92 -7.47
N ASP A 336 -11.68 18.12 -6.99
CA ASP A 336 -10.73 18.34 -5.91
C ASP A 336 -11.45 18.51 -4.56
N SER A 337 -10.69 18.48 -3.46
CA SER A 337 -11.24 18.65 -2.10
C SER A 337 -12.02 19.96 -1.91
N ALA A 338 -11.63 21.05 -2.60
CA ALA A 338 -12.31 22.34 -2.50
C ALA A 338 -13.75 22.28 -3.03
N ALA A 339 -13.93 21.77 -4.25
CA ALA A 339 -15.27 21.61 -4.82
C ALA A 339 -16.08 20.52 -4.11
N GLY A 340 -15.44 19.41 -3.73
CA GLY A 340 -16.06 18.31 -3.00
C GLY A 340 -16.63 18.78 -1.65
N ALA A 341 -15.80 19.45 -0.86
CA ALA A 341 -16.21 19.97 0.44
C ALA A 341 -17.16 21.16 0.34
N THR A 342 -17.03 22.03 -0.67
CA THR A 342 -18.02 23.10 -0.91
C THR A 342 -19.40 22.54 -1.20
N ALA A 343 -19.50 21.40 -1.90
CA ALA A 343 -20.78 20.74 -2.13
C ALA A 343 -21.41 20.26 -0.81
N PHE A 344 -20.63 19.64 0.08
CA PHE A 344 -21.09 19.26 1.42
C PHE A 344 -21.49 20.48 2.26
N ALA A 345 -20.68 21.54 2.22
CA ALA A 345 -20.87 22.69 3.08
C ALA A 345 -22.02 23.60 2.63
N THR A 346 -22.32 23.67 1.34
CA THR A 346 -23.30 24.66 0.83
C THR A 346 -24.58 24.03 0.30
N GLY A 347 -24.55 22.73 -0.01
CA GLY A 347 -25.60 22.05 -0.75
C GLY A 347 -25.61 22.35 -2.26
N LYS A 348 -24.51 22.91 -2.81
CA LYS A 348 -24.40 23.24 -4.24
C LYS A 348 -23.06 22.80 -4.81
N LYS A 349 -23.10 22.21 -6.00
CA LYS A 349 -21.91 21.92 -6.80
C LYS A 349 -21.21 23.22 -7.21
N THR A 350 -19.89 23.19 -7.29
CA THR A 350 -19.07 24.32 -7.75
C THR A 350 -17.91 23.86 -8.64
N ARG A 351 -17.04 24.78 -9.01
CA ARG A 351 -15.82 24.52 -9.78
C ARG A 351 -14.70 24.03 -8.89
N ASN A 352 -13.81 23.20 -9.44
CA ASN A 352 -12.58 22.85 -8.74
C ASN A 352 -11.86 24.10 -8.23
N ARG A 353 -11.18 23.95 -7.09
CA ARG A 353 -10.45 25.02 -6.38
C ARG A 353 -11.30 26.07 -5.67
N TYR A 354 -12.61 26.13 -5.88
CA TYR A 354 -13.48 27.13 -5.23
C TYR A 354 -13.87 26.68 -3.83
N ILE A 355 -13.78 27.60 -2.87
CA ILE A 355 -14.11 27.41 -1.46
C ILE A 355 -15.35 28.22 -1.15
N GLY A 356 -16.47 27.57 -0.79
CA GLY A 356 -17.69 28.26 -0.34
C GLY A 356 -18.32 29.20 -1.38
N ASN A 357 -18.01 29.04 -2.67
CA ASN A 357 -18.50 29.86 -3.76
C ASN A 357 -19.28 29.02 -4.79
N ASP A 358 -20.23 29.63 -5.49
CA ASP A 358 -20.87 29.05 -6.67
C ASP A 358 -19.92 29.04 -7.88
N SER A 359 -20.31 28.40 -8.98
CA SER A 359 -19.48 28.31 -10.19
C SER A 359 -19.21 29.65 -10.89
N SER A 360 -19.88 30.74 -10.49
CA SER A 360 -19.62 32.11 -10.94
C SER A 360 -18.69 32.90 -10.01
N GLY A 361 -18.27 32.30 -8.89
CA GLY A 361 -17.40 32.92 -7.88
C GLY A 361 -18.15 33.75 -6.84
N ARG A 362 -19.47 33.62 -6.74
CA ARG A 362 -20.26 34.29 -5.70
C ARG A 362 -20.31 33.45 -4.44
N ALA A 363 -20.18 34.09 -3.28
CA ALA A 363 -20.29 33.44 -1.98
C ALA A 363 -21.64 32.74 -1.82
N LEU A 364 -21.58 31.50 -1.35
CA LEU A 364 -22.72 30.68 -0.96
C LEU A 364 -22.68 30.50 0.56
N PRO A 365 -23.77 30.76 1.29
CA PRO A 365 -23.80 30.49 2.71
C PRO A 365 -23.48 29.01 2.99
N ASN A 366 -22.47 28.77 3.82
CA ASN A 366 -22.09 27.42 4.25
C ASN A 366 -22.99 26.94 5.41
N LEU A 367 -22.89 25.66 5.76
CA LEU A 367 -23.72 25.01 6.78
C LEU A 367 -23.62 25.73 8.13
N PRO A 368 -22.42 26.00 8.68
CA PRO A 368 -22.31 26.77 9.93
C PRO A 368 -22.97 28.15 9.90
N GLU A 369 -22.94 28.85 8.77
CA GLU A 369 -23.64 30.14 8.61
C GLU A 369 -25.15 29.99 8.67
N LYS A 370 -25.70 29.02 7.95
CA LYS A 370 -27.15 28.75 7.97
C LYS A 370 -27.61 28.27 9.35
N LEU A 371 -26.85 27.38 9.98
CA LEU A 371 -27.15 26.81 11.29
C LEU A 371 -27.04 27.85 12.42
N ALA A 372 -26.23 28.89 12.26
CA ALA A 372 -26.15 29.99 13.21
C ALA A 372 -27.44 30.82 13.29
N GLU A 373 -28.26 30.85 12.23
CA GLU A 373 -29.59 31.49 12.25
C GLU A 373 -30.54 30.78 13.25
N ASP A 374 -30.34 29.47 13.44
CA ASP A 374 -31.07 28.61 14.39
C ASP A 374 -30.35 28.46 15.75
N GLU A 375 -29.33 29.28 16.02
CA GLU A 375 -28.48 29.21 17.21
C GLU A 375 -27.79 27.85 17.43
N ILE A 376 -27.58 27.07 16.35
CA ILE A 376 -26.93 25.76 16.42
C ILE A 376 -25.41 25.93 16.28
N PRO A 377 -24.61 25.70 17.34
CA PRO A 377 -23.17 25.91 17.28
C PRO A 377 -22.49 24.85 16.41
N SER A 378 -21.42 25.26 15.74
CA SER A 378 -20.62 24.40 14.86
C SER A 378 -19.17 24.27 15.33
N ALA A 379 -18.58 23.08 15.14
CA ALA A 379 -17.15 22.83 15.29
C ALA A 379 -16.54 22.22 14.02
N ILE A 380 -15.35 22.67 13.64
CA ILE A 380 -14.61 22.23 12.45
C ILE A 380 -13.25 21.67 12.88
N LEU A 381 -12.98 20.42 12.55
CA LEU A 381 -11.79 19.69 12.97
C LEU A 381 -11.07 19.06 11.77
N THR A 382 -9.74 19.05 11.79
CA THR A 382 -8.92 18.38 10.77
C THR A 382 -7.55 18.00 11.34
N ASN A 383 -6.91 16.97 10.79
CA ASN A 383 -5.47 16.71 10.99
C ASN A 383 -4.57 17.31 9.87
N ASP A 384 -5.13 18.09 8.96
CA ASP A 384 -4.42 19.06 8.13
C ASP A 384 -4.46 20.46 8.78
N ARG A 385 -4.00 21.50 8.07
CA ARG A 385 -4.15 22.89 8.46
C ARG A 385 -5.63 23.29 8.47
N ILE A 386 -5.99 24.18 9.41
CA ILE A 386 -7.35 24.77 9.47
C ILE A 386 -7.71 25.47 8.14
N THR A 387 -6.72 25.99 7.42
CA THR A 387 -6.91 26.63 6.10
C THR A 387 -6.85 25.65 4.92
N GLY A 388 -6.83 24.34 5.17
CA GLY A 388 -6.98 23.31 4.14
C GLY A 388 -8.34 23.43 3.43
N ALA A 389 -8.46 22.86 2.24
CA ALA A 389 -9.65 23.07 1.40
C ALA A 389 -10.94 22.50 2.01
N THR A 390 -10.88 21.31 2.59
CA THR A 390 -12.01 20.66 3.24
C THR A 390 -12.54 21.48 4.43
N PRO A 391 -11.74 21.84 5.45
CA PRO A 391 -12.22 22.64 6.57
C PRO A 391 -12.65 24.04 6.15
N SER A 392 -11.91 24.70 5.26
CA SER A 392 -12.23 26.06 4.83
C SER A 392 -13.55 26.19 4.08
N SER A 393 -13.99 25.15 3.38
CA SER A 393 -15.30 25.14 2.71
C SER A 393 -16.48 25.33 3.66
N PHE A 394 -16.31 25.07 4.96
CA PHE A 394 -17.31 25.25 5.99
C PHE A 394 -17.24 26.60 6.73
N PHE A 395 -16.31 27.50 6.38
CA PHE A 395 -16.22 28.81 7.06
C PHE A 395 -15.75 29.99 6.20
N ALA A 396 -15.26 29.75 4.98
CA ALA A 396 -14.63 30.74 4.11
C ALA A 396 -15.30 30.81 2.74
N HIS A 397 -15.05 31.90 2.02
CA HIS A 397 -15.54 32.11 0.65
C HIS A 397 -14.42 32.66 -0.23
N GLN A 398 -13.76 31.80 -0.98
CA GLN A 398 -12.63 32.17 -1.84
C GLN A 398 -12.72 31.47 -3.19
N SER A 399 -12.35 32.15 -4.27
CA SER A 399 -12.36 31.59 -5.62
C SER A 399 -11.14 30.69 -5.92
N GLU A 400 -10.25 30.51 -4.94
CA GLU A 400 -9.00 29.78 -5.10
C GLU A 400 -8.53 29.25 -3.73
N ARG A 401 -8.40 27.93 -3.59
CA ARG A 401 -7.98 27.23 -2.37
C ARG A 401 -6.58 27.60 -1.89
N ASP A 402 -5.72 28.07 -2.80
CA ASP A 402 -4.36 28.50 -2.44
C ASP A 402 -4.30 29.90 -1.82
N HIS A 403 -5.42 30.65 -1.77
CA HIS A 403 -5.50 31.92 -1.06
C HIS A 403 -5.55 31.73 0.48
N SER A 404 -4.68 30.89 1.03
CA SER A 404 -4.71 30.44 2.43
C SER A 404 -4.69 31.57 3.46
N ALA A 405 -4.02 32.68 3.15
CA ALA A 405 -4.05 33.87 3.99
C ALA A 405 -5.46 34.51 4.02
N ALA A 406 -6.10 34.68 2.85
CA ALA A 406 -7.45 35.23 2.76
C ALA A 406 -8.47 34.29 3.42
N ILE A 407 -8.35 32.98 3.19
CA ILE A 407 -9.12 31.95 3.91
C ILE A 407 -8.99 32.13 5.42
N ALA A 408 -7.77 32.31 5.96
CA ALA A 408 -7.59 32.55 7.38
C ALA A 408 -8.31 33.82 7.87
N TYR A 409 -8.34 34.89 7.07
CA TYR A 409 -9.04 36.12 7.42
C TYR A 409 -10.57 35.94 7.50
N ASP A 410 -11.15 35.02 6.72
CA ASP A 410 -12.60 34.76 6.75
C ASP A 410 -13.07 34.21 8.11
N ILE A 411 -12.17 33.62 8.92
CA ILE A 411 -12.48 33.19 10.31
C ILE A 411 -13.01 34.36 11.16
N LEU A 412 -12.61 35.61 10.88
CA LEU A 412 -13.12 36.78 11.58
C LEU A 412 -14.63 36.95 11.46
N ASN A 413 -15.25 36.43 10.38
CA ASN A 413 -16.68 36.54 10.13
C ASN A 413 -17.43 35.22 10.34
N SER A 414 -16.71 34.12 10.49
CA SER A 414 -17.30 32.79 10.68
C SER A 414 -18.02 32.67 12.04
N PRO A 415 -19.22 32.06 12.08
CA PRO A 415 -19.93 31.76 13.32
C PRO A 415 -19.47 30.47 14.02
N VAL A 416 -18.55 29.72 13.42
CA VAL A 416 -18.00 28.49 14.01
C VAL A 416 -17.41 28.78 15.38
N ARG A 417 -17.76 27.95 16.37
CA ARG A 417 -17.38 28.12 17.78
C ARG A 417 -16.05 27.46 18.13
N LEU A 418 -15.68 26.41 17.40
CA LEU A 418 -14.46 25.67 17.66
C LEU A 418 -13.78 25.26 16.35
N PHE A 419 -12.52 25.64 16.21
CA PHE A 419 -11.61 25.14 15.19
C PHE A 419 -10.52 24.29 15.85
N ILE A 420 -10.27 23.11 15.30
CA ILE A 420 -9.14 22.27 15.70
C ILE A 420 -8.38 21.84 14.44
N GLY A 421 -7.08 22.10 14.39
CA GLY A 421 -6.24 21.63 13.30
C GLY A 421 -4.88 22.32 13.22
N GLY A 422 -4.12 22.03 12.18
CA GLY A 422 -2.79 22.57 11.97
C GLY A 422 -2.79 24.09 11.82
N SER A 423 -1.73 24.74 12.28
CA SER A 423 -1.63 26.20 12.26
C SER A 423 -1.35 26.78 10.87
N HIS A 424 -1.71 28.04 10.67
CA HIS A 424 -1.29 28.88 9.55
C HIS A 424 -0.54 30.11 10.10
N PRO A 425 0.52 30.63 9.44
CA PRO A 425 1.27 31.78 9.95
C PRO A 425 0.40 33.02 10.24
N SER A 426 -0.65 33.26 9.44
CA SER A 426 -1.61 34.34 9.71
C SER A 426 -2.38 34.16 11.02
N LEU A 427 -2.48 32.96 11.58
CA LEU A 427 -3.18 32.68 12.84
C LEU A 427 -2.21 32.56 14.01
N SER A 428 -0.98 32.07 13.78
CA SER A 428 -0.05 31.71 14.87
C SER A 428 1.04 32.75 15.15
N ALA A 429 1.54 33.47 14.14
CA ALA A 429 2.63 34.41 14.33
C ALA A 429 2.24 35.59 15.23
N ASP A 430 3.09 35.95 16.20
CA ASP A 430 2.80 37.05 17.14
C ASP A 430 2.71 38.42 16.45
N SER A 431 3.42 38.58 15.33
CA SER A 431 3.34 39.76 14.47
C SER A 431 2.11 39.79 13.57
N SER A 432 1.28 38.74 13.57
CA SER A 432 0.12 38.67 12.68
C SER A 432 -0.98 39.65 13.09
N LYS A 433 -1.37 40.50 12.14
CA LYS A 433 -2.53 41.39 12.28
C LYS A 433 -3.83 40.62 12.53
N LEU A 434 -4.03 39.51 11.82
CA LEU A 434 -5.22 38.67 11.97
C LEU A 434 -5.31 38.08 13.38
N LYS A 435 -4.21 37.51 13.91
CA LYS A 435 -4.15 36.99 15.29
C LYS A 435 -4.56 38.06 16.30
N GLN A 436 -4.02 39.28 16.14
CA GLN A 436 -4.37 40.41 17.02
C GLN A 436 -5.84 40.80 16.92
N GLN A 437 -6.41 40.83 15.71
CA GLN A 437 -7.83 41.11 15.49
C GLN A 437 -8.75 40.06 16.12
N LEU A 438 -8.39 38.77 16.00
CA LEU A 438 -9.13 37.67 16.62
C LEU A 438 -9.13 37.79 18.15
N LEU A 439 -7.96 38.04 18.76
CA LEU A 439 -7.85 38.27 20.20
C LEU A 439 -8.67 39.49 20.67
N GLN A 440 -8.67 40.58 19.90
CA GLN A 440 -9.49 41.77 20.20
C GLN A 440 -11.00 41.49 20.11
N LYS A 441 -11.42 40.58 19.23
CA LYS A 441 -12.81 40.11 19.12
C LYS A 441 -13.19 39.11 20.23
N GLY A 442 -12.24 38.71 21.07
CA GLY A 442 -12.45 37.74 22.14
C GLY A 442 -12.31 36.28 21.73
N THR A 443 -11.78 36.00 20.53
CA THR A 443 -11.42 34.63 20.13
C THR A 443 -10.25 34.14 20.97
N VAL A 444 -10.37 32.93 21.52
CA VAL A 444 -9.28 32.27 22.25
C VAL A 444 -8.45 31.43 21.30
N ILE A 445 -7.12 31.56 21.36
CA ILE A 445 -6.19 30.75 20.56
C ILE A 445 -5.35 29.88 21.50
N GLN A 446 -5.40 28.57 21.31
CA GLN A 446 -4.66 27.57 22.08
C GLN A 446 -3.65 26.83 21.20
N ALA A 447 -2.55 26.40 21.79
CA ALA A 447 -1.51 25.63 21.10
C ALA A 447 -1.66 24.11 21.27
N ASP A 448 -2.54 23.67 22.18
CA ASP A 448 -2.83 22.28 22.47
C ASP A 448 -4.25 22.14 23.08
N PHE A 449 -4.66 20.90 23.37
CA PHE A 449 -5.98 20.60 23.92
C PHE A 449 -6.16 20.97 25.41
N LYS A 450 -5.10 21.42 26.10
CA LYS A 450 -5.09 21.50 27.56
C LYS A 450 -6.05 22.59 28.05
N GLY A 451 -7.07 22.17 28.79
CA GLY A 451 -8.03 23.07 29.43
C GLY A 451 -9.05 23.68 28.45
N LEU A 452 -9.14 23.17 27.22
CA LEU A 452 -10.10 23.63 26.22
C LEU A 452 -11.56 23.53 26.72
N GLU A 453 -11.84 22.52 27.54
CA GLU A 453 -13.14 22.26 28.16
C GLU A 453 -13.54 23.31 29.22
N LYS A 454 -12.57 24.08 29.74
CA LYS A 454 -12.79 25.10 30.79
C LYS A 454 -12.96 26.51 30.22
N LEU A 455 -12.72 26.69 28.93
CA LEU A 455 -12.86 27.99 28.26
C LEU A 455 -14.35 28.38 28.15
N PRO A 456 -14.69 29.68 28.24
CA PRO A 456 -16.06 30.15 28.09
C PRO A 456 -16.71 29.61 26.82
N LEU A 457 -17.92 29.09 26.95
CA LEU A 457 -18.63 28.38 25.88
C LEU A 457 -19.16 29.33 24.80
N ASP A 458 -19.36 30.60 25.14
CA ASP A 458 -19.80 31.67 24.26
C ASP A 458 -18.67 32.28 23.41
N GLN A 459 -17.41 31.91 23.66
CA GLN A 459 -16.25 32.36 22.88
C GLN A 459 -15.91 31.41 21.74
N GLN A 460 -15.48 31.99 20.61
CA GLN A 460 -14.83 31.25 19.53
C GLN A 460 -13.45 30.78 19.98
N VAL A 461 -13.11 29.53 19.69
CA VAL A 461 -11.82 28.94 20.05
C VAL A 461 -11.12 28.39 18.80
N ILE A 462 -9.83 28.70 18.66
CA ILE A 462 -8.94 28.11 17.66
C ILE A 462 -7.87 27.32 18.42
N CYS A 463 -7.85 26.00 18.25
CA CYS A 463 -6.89 25.11 18.87
C CYS A 463 -5.96 24.53 17.81
N PHE A 464 -4.67 24.79 17.93
CA PHE A 464 -3.69 24.16 17.06
C PHE A 464 -3.39 22.74 17.53
N ALA A 465 -3.46 21.78 16.60
CA ALA A 465 -3.11 20.39 16.82
C ALA A 465 -2.68 19.76 15.48
N GLN A 466 -1.82 18.75 15.53
CA GLN A 466 -1.36 18.01 14.35
C GLN A 466 -0.91 16.61 14.77
N ASP A 467 -0.91 15.67 13.84
CA ASP A 467 -0.27 14.37 14.08
C ASP A 467 1.26 14.53 14.24
N ASP A 468 1.88 13.59 14.95
CA ASP A 468 3.32 13.51 15.13
C ASP A 468 3.79 12.10 14.75
N ALA A 469 4.21 11.96 13.48
CA ALA A 469 4.67 10.69 12.93
C ALA A 469 5.88 10.12 13.67
N ALA A 470 6.75 10.96 14.25
CA ALA A 470 7.91 10.51 15.01
C ALA A 470 7.51 9.87 16.35
N LYS A 471 6.33 10.19 16.87
CA LYS A 471 5.76 9.62 18.10
C LYS A 471 4.62 8.63 17.83
N GLU A 472 4.36 8.29 16.57
CA GLU A 472 3.20 7.48 16.16
C GLU A 472 1.87 8.03 16.72
N TYR A 473 1.77 9.36 16.88
CA TYR A 473 0.61 10.02 17.46
C TYR A 473 -0.31 10.54 16.36
N HIS A 474 -1.59 10.15 16.43
CA HIS A 474 -2.66 10.70 15.59
C HIS A 474 -3.67 11.47 16.44
N MET A 475 -3.98 12.70 16.05
CA MET A 475 -4.75 13.63 16.88
C MET A 475 -6.26 13.43 16.84
N LEU A 476 -6.81 12.77 15.81
CA LEU A 476 -8.25 12.80 15.50
C LEU A 476 -9.13 12.29 16.64
N GLU A 477 -8.72 11.20 17.31
CA GLU A 477 -9.48 10.61 18.42
C GLU A 477 -9.55 11.52 19.65
N GLU A 478 -8.49 12.27 19.94
CA GLU A 478 -8.42 13.20 21.06
C GLU A 478 -9.16 14.50 20.72
N ALA A 479 -8.96 15.00 19.50
CA ALA A 479 -9.67 16.16 18.96
C ALA A 479 -11.19 15.98 19.01
N PHE A 480 -11.68 14.80 18.60
CA PHE A 480 -13.09 14.45 18.65
C PHE A 480 -13.64 14.40 20.07
N ASP A 481 -12.96 13.71 20.99
CA ASP A 481 -13.37 13.61 22.40
C ASP A 481 -13.47 14.99 23.06
N VAL A 482 -12.50 15.86 22.79
CA VAL A 482 -12.45 17.22 23.34
C VAL A 482 -13.56 18.08 22.76
N ALA A 483 -13.78 18.01 21.44
CA ALA A 483 -14.87 18.75 20.80
C ALA A 483 -16.23 18.28 21.28
N LEU A 484 -16.51 16.97 21.33
CA LEU A 484 -17.77 16.44 21.83
C LEU A 484 -18.08 16.94 23.24
N ARG A 485 -17.14 16.80 24.18
CA ARG A 485 -17.32 17.30 25.56
C ARG A 485 -17.65 18.79 25.60
N ARG A 486 -17.00 19.59 24.74
CA ARG A 486 -17.24 21.03 24.69
C ARG A 486 -18.60 21.36 24.08
N MET A 487 -18.99 20.70 23.00
CA MET A 487 -20.27 20.92 22.32
C MET A 487 -21.45 20.43 23.18
N ASP A 488 -21.31 19.30 23.90
CA ASP A 488 -22.31 18.83 24.86
C ASP A 488 -22.56 19.84 25.99
N ASN A 489 -21.52 20.54 26.43
CA ASN A 489 -21.66 21.59 27.43
C ASN A 489 -22.37 22.85 26.86
N GLN A 490 -22.38 23.05 25.54
CA GLN A 490 -23.09 24.15 24.89
C GLN A 490 -24.58 23.89 24.72
N GLY A 491 -24.99 22.63 24.65
CA GLY A 491 -26.40 22.27 24.52
C GLY A 491 -26.59 20.89 23.90
N ASP A 492 -27.84 20.51 23.68
CA ASP A 492 -28.19 19.23 23.07
C ASP A 492 -28.26 19.30 21.53
N ARG A 493 -27.97 20.45 20.93
CA ARG A 493 -27.97 20.69 19.49
C ARG A 493 -26.62 21.23 19.01
N PHE A 494 -26.04 20.63 17.98
CA PHE A 494 -24.80 21.10 17.38
C PHE A 494 -24.50 20.44 16.02
N PHE A 495 -23.56 21.02 15.29
CA PHE A 495 -22.93 20.43 14.11
C PHE A 495 -21.42 20.27 14.30
N ILE A 496 -20.89 19.12 13.92
CA ILE A 496 -19.45 18.87 13.88
C ILE A 496 -19.09 18.40 12.47
N MET A 497 -18.07 19.02 11.88
CA MET A 497 -17.35 18.45 10.73
C MET A 497 -15.94 18.08 11.18
N LEU A 498 -15.52 16.84 10.89
CA LEU A 498 -14.17 16.36 11.15
C LEU A 498 -13.58 15.67 9.93
N GLU A 499 -12.38 16.09 9.55
CA GLU A 499 -11.62 15.53 8.43
C GLU A 499 -10.43 14.66 8.88
N GLY A 500 -10.31 13.47 8.30
CA GLY A 500 -9.05 12.72 8.20
C GLY A 500 -8.41 12.97 6.84
N ALA A 501 -7.49 13.94 6.77
CA ALA A 501 -6.98 14.52 5.53
C ALA A 501 -5.85 13.72 4.86
N LYS A 502 -5.14 12.88 5.63
CA LYS A 502 -3.85 12.32 5.20
C LYS A 502 -3.95 11.03 4.38
N ILE A 503 -5.15 10.49 4.23
CA ILE A 503 -5.41 9.30 3.41
C ILE A 503 -5.16 9.65 1.94
N ASP A 504 -5.66 10.80 1.49
CA ASP A 504 -5.41 11.40 0.18
C ASP A 504 -3.90 11.54 -0.14
N GLY A 505 -3.13 12.09 0.80
CA GLY A 505 -1.68 12.21 0.65
C GLY A 505 -0.97 10.85 0.46
N GLY A 506 -1.51 9.79 1.05
CA GLY A 506 -1.08 8.41 0.80
C GLY A 506 -1.39 7.95 -0.62
N GLY A 507 -2.57 8.29 -1.13
CA GLY A 507 -3.01 8.04 -2.49
C GLY A 507 -2.14 8.76 -3.53
N HIS A 508 -1.93 10.08 -3.38
CA HIS A 508 -1.05 10.86 -4.27
C HIS A 508 0.40 10.34 -4.28
N SER A 509 0.88 9.84 -3.15
CA SER A 509 2.22 9.29 -3.01
C SER A 509 2.34 7.82 -3.45
N ASN A 510 1.23 7.16 -3.80
CA ASN A 510 1.13 5.72 -4.04
C ASN A 510 1.72 4.87 -2.90
N LYS A 511 1.45 5.28 -1.66
CA LYS A 511 1.94 4.62 -0.44
C LYS A 511 0.80 3.92 0.25
N ILE A 512 0.64 2.63 -0.02
CA ILE A 512 -0.45 1.82 0.56
C ILE A 512 -0.41 1.80 2.09
N ALA A 513 0.79 1.75 2.69
CA ALA A 513 0.95 1.76 4.15
C ALA A 513 0.40 3.04 4.78
N GLN A 514 0.63 4.19 4.13
CA GLN A 514 0.11 5.48 4.59
C GLN A 514 -1.41 5.53 4.43
N CYS A 515 -1.95 5.11 3.27
CA CYS A 515 -3.41 5.04 3.07
C CYS A 515 -4.09 4.22 4.17
N ILE A 516 -3.50 3.06 4.50
CA ILE A 516 -4.04 2.14 5.49
C ILE A 516 -3.94 2.70 6.90
N GLU A 517 -2.77 3.15 7.36
CA GLU A 517 -2.62 3.60 8.75
C GLU A 517 -3.41 4.88 9.03
N GLU A 518 -3.49 5.80 8.06
CA GLU A 518 -4.34 7.00 8.20
C GLU A 518 -5.83 6.63 8.22
N TYR A 519 -6.27 5.67 7.38
CA TYR A 519 -7.66 5.20 7.44
C TYR A 519 -7.98 4.42 8.72
N LEU A 520 -7.05 3.63 9.25
CA LEU A 520 -7.21 2.95 10.53
C LEU A 520 -7.27 3.94 11.70
N SER A 521 -6.57 5.07 11.61
CA SER A 521 -6.71 6.19 12.55
C SER A 521 -8.11 6.78 12.50
N PHE A 522 -8.60 7.08 11.31
CA PHE A 522 -9.97 7.56 11.08
C PHE A 522 -11.03 6.54 11.52
N ASP A 523 -10.81 5.24 11.30
CA ASP A 523 -11.77 4.19 11.69
C ASP A 523 -11.94 4.07 13.21
N ARG A 524 -10.89 4.30 14.01
CA ARG A 524 -11.03 4.32 15.48
C ARG A 524 -11.92 5.48 15.94
N LEU A 525 -11.81 6.62 15.28
CA LEU A 525 -12.75 7.73 15.45
C LEU A 525 -14.19 7.33 15.08
N LEU A 526 -14.41 6.56 14.01
CA LEU A 526 -15.75 6.07 13.66
C LEU A 526 -16.35 5.24 14.80
N GLY A 527 -15.54 4.40 15.46
CA GLY A 527 -15.98 3.64 16.64
C GLY A 527 -16.49 4.54 17.77
N LYS A 528 -15.77 5.64 18.05
CA LYS A 528 -16.21 6.64 19.03
C LYS A 528 -17.49 7.37 18.62
N ALA A 529 -17.64 7.68 17.33
CA ALA A 529 -18.83 8.33 16.82
C ALA A 529 -20.07 7.43 16.92
N LEU A 530 -19.94 6.14 16.58
CA LEU A 530 -20.99 5.14 16.78
C LEU A 530 -21.37 5.00 18.26
N GLN A 531 -20.37 4.91 19.14
CA GLN A 531 -20.59 4.85 20.59
C GLN A 531 -21.33 6.08 21.11
N TYR A 532 -20.96 7.27 20.62
CA TYR A 532 -21.61 8.51 21.00
C TYR A 532 -23.07 8.55 20.53
N ALA A 533 -23.35 8.17 19.28
CA ALA A 533 -24.71 8.13 18.75
C ALA A 533 -25.62 7.14 19.48
N ASP A 534 -25.07 6.01 19.93
CA ASP A 534 -25.80 5.04 20.75
C ASP A 534 -26.16 5.54 22.14
N ALA A 535 -25.32 6.42 22.70
CA ALA A 535 -25.52 6.99 24.03
C ALA A 535 -26.40 8.26 24.02
N HIS A 536 -26.55 8.92 22.85
CA HIS A 536 -27.21 10.22 22.73
C HIS A 536 -28.27 10.19 21.62
N GLU A 537 -29.52 10.01 22.02
CA GLU A 537 -30.68 10.07 21.12
C GLU A 537 -30.74 11.41 20.34
N GLY A 538 -31.18 11.34 19.09
CA GLY A 538 -31.21 12.48 18.18
C GLY A 538 -29.85 12.80 17.55
N THR A 539 -28.88 11.88 17.64
CA THR A 539 -27.58 12.03 16.97
C THR A 539 -27.59 11.32 15.63
N LEU A 540 -27.13 12.02 14.60
CA LEU A 540 -26.87 11.49 13.27
C LEU A 540 -25.36 11.58 12.99
N VAL A 541 -24.76 10.45 12.65
CA VAL A 541 -23.39 10.36 12.12
C VAL A 541 -23.48 10.14 10.62
N VAL A 542 -22.76 10.94 9.84
CA VAL A 542 -22.60 10.78 8.39
C VAL A 542 -21.11 10.69 8.09
N VAL A 543 -20.70 9.65 7.36
CA VAL A 543 -19.30 9.39 7.00
C VAL A 543 -19.19 9.28 5.49
N THR A 544 -18.23 10.00 4.91
CA THR A 544 -17.93 9.85 3.49
C THR A 544 -16.51 10.32 3.13
N SER A 545 -16.24 10.48 1.84
CA SER A 545 -15.04 11.09 1.29
C SER A 545 -15.43 12.10 0.21
N ASP A 546 -14.59 13.08 -0.05
CA ASP A 546 -14.74 14.04 -1.14
C ASP A 546 -14.46 13.42 -2.53
N HIS A 547 -13.50 12.50 -2.62
CA HIS A 547 -13.13 11.75 -3.82
C HIS A 547 -12.32 10.47 -3.52
N GLU A 548 -11.94 9.72 -4.55
CA GLU A 548 -10.94 8.64 -4.44
C GLU A 548 -9.60 9.15 -4.95
N THR A 549 -8.49 8.71 -4.36
CA THR A 549 -7.15 9.14 -4.76
C THR A 549 -6.20 7.96 -5.05
N GLY A 550 -5.55 8.00 -6.22
CA GLY A 550 -4.52 7.06 -6.65
C GLY A 550 -5.05 5.89 -7.49
N GLY A 551 -6.37 5.70 -7.56
CA GLY A 551 -6.98 4.57 -8.25
C GLY A 551 -6.49 3.24 -7.68
N LEU A 552 -6.56 3.09 -6.35
CA LEU A 552 -6.08 1.90 -5.66
C LEU A 552 -6.95 0.69 -6.05
N VAL A 553 -6.31 -0.40 -6.48
CA VAL A 553 -6.93 -1.70 -6.73
C VAL A 553 -6.30 -2.75 -5.84
N LEU A 554 -7.11 -3.50 -5.10
CA LEU A 554 -6.63 -4.59 -4.26
C LEU A 554 -6.48 -5.85 -5.09
N VAL A 555 -5.25 -6.36 -5.18
CA VAL A 555 -4.90 -7.51 -6.02
C VAL A 555 -4.69 -8.77 -5.20
N ASP A 556 -4.44 -8.65 -3.90
CA ASP A 556 -4.27 -9.79 -2.99
C ASP A 556 -4.46 -9.42 -1.51
N GLY A 557 -4.71 -10.41 -0.64
CA GLY A 557 -4.79 -10.22 0.80
C GLY A 557 -4.90 -11.51 1.62
N ASP A 558 -4.65 -11.40 2.91
CA ASP A 558 -4.80 -12.46 3.91
C ASP A 558 -5.24 -11.85 5.25
N TYR A 559 -6.52 -12.03 5.60
CA TYR A 559 -7.11 -11.50 6.83
C TYR A 559 -6.42 -12.00 8.10
N LYS A 560 -5.95 -13.25 8.11
CA LYS A 560 -5.32 -13.84 9.31
C LYS A 560 -3.92 -13.28 9.53
N LYS A 561 -3.20 -13.04 8.44
CA LYS A 561 -1.85 -12.43 8.49
C LYS A 561 -1.89 -10.91 8.61
N GLY A 562 -3.05 -10.30 8.39
CA GLY A 562 -3.18 -8.84 8.28
C GLY A 562 -2.42 -8.30 7.07
N PHE A 563 -2.38 -9.05 5.96
CA PHE A 563 -1.64 -8.72 4.74
C PHE A 563 -2.56 -8.23 3.63
N VAL A 564 -2.12 -7.22 2.89
CA VAL A 564 -2.77 -6.76 1.65
C VAL A 564 -1.73 -6.35 0.61
N LEU A 565 -2.06 -6.54 -0.65
CA LEU A 565 -1.29 -6.06 -1.80
C LEU A 565 -2.22 -5.26 -2.71
N GLY A 566 -1.81 -4.06 -3.08
CA GLY A 566 -2.54 -3.18 -3.99
C GLY A 566 -1.73 -2.76 -5.21
N GLU A 567 -2.39 -2.19 -6.20
CA GLU A 567 -1.74 -1.44 -7.29
C GLU A 567 -2.43 -0.08 -7.43
N PHE A 568 -1.64 0.96 -7.65
CA PHE A 568 -2.10 2.30 -7.98
C PHE A 568 -2.00 2.52 -9.48
N ILE A 569 -3.04 3.10 -10.08
CA ILE A 569 -3.07 3.37 -11.54
C ILE A 569 -2.72 4.82 -11.87
N THR A 570 -2.81 5.73 -10.91
CA THR A 570 -2.51 7.15 -11.05
C THR A 570 -1.90 7.68 -9.75
N ASN A 571 -1.44 8.92 -9.74
CA ASN A 571 -1.05 9.67 -8.55
C ASN A 571 -1.99 10.86 -8.31
N ASP A 572 -3.21 10.80 -8.87
CA ASP A 572 -4.21 11.86 -8.89
C ASP A 572 -5.58 11.29 -8.47
N HIS A 573 -6.60 12.15 -8.38
CA HIS A 573 -7.95 11.75 -8.01
C HIS A 573 -8.61 10.92 -9.12
N THR A 574 -9.61 10.11 -8.76
CA THR A 574 -10.47 9.41 -9.71
C THR A 574 -11.95 9.69 -9.46
N GLY A 575 -12.74 9.70 -10.54
CA GLY A 575 -14.19 9.95 -10.50
C GLY A 575 -15.03 8.73 -10.13
N ALA A 576 -14.49 7.78 -9.36
CA ALA A 576 -15.28 6.67 -8.84
C ALA A 576 -16.31 7.19 -7.83
N PRO A 577 -17.60 6.75 -7.88
CA PRO A 577 -18.57 7.10 -6.86
C PRO A 577 -18.12 6.66 -5.46
N ILE A 578 -18.36 7.54 -4.48
CA ILE A 578 -17.88 7.35 -3.11
C ILE A 578 -19.00 6.83 -2.21
N PRO A 579 -18.73 5.83 -1.34
CA PRO A 579 -19.70 5.40 -0.33
C PRO A 579 -20.06 6.52 0.66
N VAL A 580 -21.33 6.57 1.04
CA VAL A 580 -21.83 7.38 2.15
C VAL A 580 -22.36 6.41 3.20
N TYR A 581 -21.86 6.50 4.42
CA TYR A 581 -22.33 5.69 5.54
C TYR A 581 -23.05 6.60 6.53
N SER A 582 -24.19 6.15 7.07
CA SER A 582 -24.90 6.89 8.09
C SER A 582 -25.36 5.99 9.24
N TYR A 583 -25.40 6.57 10.43
CA TYR A 583 -25.81 5.89 11.66
C TYR A 583 -26.58 6.82 12.60
N GLY A 584 -27.58 6.27 13.27
CA GLY A 584 -28.38 6.99 14.28
C GLY A 584 -29.68 7.57 13.71
N THR A 585 -30.24 8.57 14.40
CA THR A 585 -31.58 9.11 14.09
C THR A 585 -31.59 9.72 12.68
N GLY A 586 -32.53 9.30 11.83
CA GLY A 586 -32.65 9.80 10.46
C GLY A 586 -31.62 9.26 9.46
N ALA A 587 -30.78 8.29 9.83
CA ALA A 587 -29.72 7.72 8.98
C ALA A 587 -30.21 7.23 7.61
N GLN A 588 -31.43 6.70 7.52
CA GLN A 588 -32.05 6.23 6.28
C GLN A 588 -32.11 7.29 5.16
N ARG A 589 -32.04 8.57 5.52
CA ARG A 589 -32.03 9.70 4.56
C ARG A 589 -30.76 9.75 3.71
N PHE A 590 -29.70 9.04 4.05
CA PHE A 590 -28.42 9.05 3.34
C PHE A 590 -28.16 7.73 2.60
N THR A 591 -29.22 7.01 2.25
CA THR A 591 -29.15 5.77 1.45
C THR A 591 -29.42 6.02 -0.03
N GLY A 592 -29.03 5.07 -0.88
CA GLY A 592 -29.19 5.16 -2.34
C GLY A 592 -28.12 6.01 -3.02
N PHE A 593 -28.31 6.28 -4.31
CA PHE A 593 -27.39 7.09 -5.11
C PHE A 593 -27.77 8.58 -5.02
N MET A 594 -26.80 9.47 -4.80
CA MET A 594 -27.04 10.91 -4.62
C MET A 594 -25.94 11.78 -5.25
N GLN A 595 -26.16 13.08 -5.34
CA GLN A 595 -25.08 14.03 -5.55
C GLN A 595 -24.41 14.34 -4.21
N ASN A 596 -23.11 14.65 -4.21
CA ASN A 596 -22.42 15.10 -3.00
C ASN A 596 -23.07 16.34 -2.36
N SER A 597 -23.68 17.23 -3.17
CA SER A 597 -24.45 18.38 -2.71
C SER A 597 -25.69 18.00 -1.88
N ASP A 598 -26.30 16.85 -2.17
CA ASP A 598 -27.51 16.42 -1.46
C ASP A 598 -27.20 16.13 0.02
N ILE A 599 -25.95 15.79 0.36
CA ILE A 599 -25.53 15.56 1.75
C ILE A 599 -25.66 16.84 2.56
N GLY A 600 -25.16 17.96 2.01
CA GLY A 600 -25.27 19.27 2.66
C GLY A 600 -26.72 19.74 2.82
N GLU A 601 -27.53 19.57 1.78
CA GLU A 601 -28.96 19.90 1.83
C GLU A 601 -29.69 19.06 2.89
N ARG A 602 -29.45 17.74 2.92
CA ARG A 602 -30.09 16.82 3.88
C ARG A 602 -29.66 17.09 5.33
N ILE A 603 -28.40 17.47 5.56
CA ILE A 603 -27.92 17.84 6.90
C ILE A 603 -28.64 19.08 7.40
N LEU A 604 -28.77 20.10 6.56
CA LEU A 604 -29.51 21.31 6.89
C LEU A 604 -30.97 20.98 7.21
N ASP A 605 -31.63 20.21 6.33
CA ASP A 605 -33.03 19.84 6.48
C ASP A 605 -33.31 19.12 7.81
N VAL A 606 -32.43 18.19 8.24
CA VAL A 606 -32.66 17.43 9.47
C VAL A 606 -32.39 18.23 10.74
N LEU A 607 -31.46 19.18 10.71
CA LEU A 607 -31.14 20.02 11.85
C LEU A 607 -32.09 21.21 12.00
N SER A 608 -32.47 21.86 10.89
CA SER A 608 -33.35 23.03 10.87
C SER A 608 -34.85 22.67 10.88
N ALA A 609 -35.21 21.38 10.86
CA ALA A 609 -36.57 20.94 11.11
C ALA A 609 -37.00 21.29 12.55
N GLN A 610 -37.55 22.49 12.73
CA GLN A 610 -38.35 22.85 13.89
C GLN A 610 -39.73 22.18 13.76
N GLN A 611 -40.24 21.62 14.87
CA GLN A 611 -41.64 21.20 14.95
C GLN A 611 -42.57 22.39 14.97
#